data_AF-A0A9P6KM50-F1
#
_entry.id   AF-A0A9P6KM50-F1
#
_cell.length_a   1.000
_cell.length_b   1.000
_cell.length_c   1.000
_cell.angle_alpha   90.00
_cell.angle_beta   90.00
_cell.angle_gamma   90.00
#
_symmetry.space_group_name_H-M   'P 1'
#
loop_
_entity.id
_entity.type
_entity.pdbx_description
1 polymer ?
#
loop_
_entity_poly.entity_id
_entity_poly.type
_entity_poly.pdbx_seq_one_letter_code
_entity_poly.pdbx_strand_id
1 'polypeptide(L)'
;MVAFPTFAFAATTLLSLTTAAPNFAPPTGVNHRITAGSTTENNGLHFEPQNVVAAIGDLIEFHFLPKNHTVVQSSFDAPCEPLADGPGVFSGFNFATPRGEAPDVVTFAVENDRPFWYYCSQTSGDHCQKGMSGVVNQDFGGGEGGGQDARGVQGEG
;
A
#
# COMPACT_ATOMS: atom_id res chain seq x y z
N MET A 1 6.31 35.37 71.33
CA MET A 1 5.33 35.36 70.21
C MET A 1 6.09 35.59 68.92
N VAL A 2 6.44 34.50 68.23
CA VAL A 2 7.07 34.54 66.90
C VAL A 2 6.30 33.53 66.04
N ALA A 3 5.68 34.03 64.97
CA ALA A 3 4.87 33.25 64.05
C ALA A 3 5.71 32.91 62.82
N PHE A 4 5.78 31.63 62.47
CA PHE A 4 6.41 31.15 61.25
C PHE A 4 5.32 30.87 60.21
N PRO A 5 5.43 31.39 58.96
CA PRO A 5 4.48 31.07 57.91
C PRO A 5 4.86 29.73 57.28
N THR A 6 3.90 28.81 57.23
CA THR A 6 4.01 27.56 56.47
C THR A 6 3.77 27.84 55.00
N PHE A 7 4.80 27.64 54.17
CA PHE A 7 4.68 27.67 52.72
C PHE A 7 4.25 26.29 52.21
N ALA A 8 3.06 26.22 51.60
CA ALA A 8 2.60 25.03 50.90
C ALA A 8 3.20 25.00 49.48
N PHE A 9 3.96 23.96 49.16
CA PHE A 9 4.47 23.71 47.81
C PHE A 9 3.41 22.97 47.00
N ALA A 10 2.84 23.61 45.98
CA ALA A 10 2.02 22.94 44.98
C ALA A 10 2.93 22.20 44.00
N ALA A 11 2.87 20.87 43.99
CA ALA A 11 3.60 20.04 43.05
C ALA A 11 2.88 20.04 41.69
N THR A 12 3.44 20.74 40.71
CA THR A 12 2.98 20.71 39.31
C THR A 12 3.53 19.47 38.62
N THR A 13 2.67 18.49 38.38
CA THR A 13 3.00 17.32 37.56
C THR A 13 3.04 17.73 36.09
N LEU A 14 4.25 17.78 35.52
CA LEU A 14 4.44 17.93 34.07
C LEU A 14 4.09 16.60 33.39
N LEU A 15 2.98 16.56 32.62
CA LEU A 15 2.72 15.46 31.70
C LEU A 15 3.67 15.60 30.51
N SER A 16 4.72 14.79 30.46
CA SER A 16 5.57 14.66 29.28
C SER A 16 4.79 13.94 28.18
N LEU A 17 4.42 14.66 27.13
CA LEU A 17 3.86 14.10 25.90
C LEU A 17 5.03 13.56 25.07
N THR A 18 5.36 12.28 25.22
CA THR A 18 6.26 11.61 24.27
C THR A 18 5.49 11.35 22.98
N THR A 19 5.68 12.20 21.98
CA THR A 19 5.20 11.93 20.63
C THR A 19 6.06 10.81 20.03
N ALA A 20 5.56 9.57 20.05
CA ALA A 20 6.18 8.49 19.30
C ALA A 20 6.04 8.83 17.81
N ALA A 21 7.16 9.11 17.13
CA ALA A 21 7.15 9.24 15.69
C ALA A 21 6.78 7.88 15.06
N PRO A 22 6.01 7.84 13.96
CA PRO A 22 5.77 6.58 13.26
C PRO A 22 7.11 5.98 12.82
N ASN A 23 7.33 4.71 13.15
CA ASN A 23 8.52 3.95 12.75
C ASN A 23 8.42 3.59 11.26
N PHE A 24 8.69 4.52 10.38
CA PHE A 24 8.96 4.20 8.98
C PHE A 24 10.38 3.67 8.85
N ALA A 25 10.54 2.55 8.15
CA ALA A 25 11.86 2.08 7.77
C ALA A 25 12.55 3.13 6.88
N PRO A 26 13.86 3.36 7.04
CA PRO A 26 14.60 4.24 6.14
C PRO A 26 14.48 3.75 4.69
N PRO A 27 14.36 4.65 3.70
CA PRO A 27 14.37 4.25 2.29
C PRO A 27 15.65 3.49 1.93
N THR A 28 15.51 2.41 1.17
CA THR A 28 16.66 1.64 0.65
C THR A 28 17.30 2.32 -0.56
N GLY A 29 16.53 3.18 -1.25
CA GLY A 29 16.90 3.78 -2.53
C GLY A 29 16.63 2.89 -3.74
N VAL A 30 15.97 1.74 -3.56
CA VAL A 30 15.57 0.84 -4.65
C VAL A 30 14.13 1.13 -5.06
N ASN A 31 13.91 1.31 -6.37
CA ASN A 31 12.59 1.48 -6.97
C ASN A 31 12.25 0.29 -7.85
N HIS A 32 11.05 -0.27 -7.65
CA HIS A 32 10.49 -1.32 -8.49
C HIS A 32 9.40 -0.74 -9.37
N ARG A 33 9.58 -0.87 -10.67
CA ARG A 33 8.62 -0.38 -11.65
C ARG A 33 7.62 -1.47 -12.04
N ILE A 34 6.34 -1.13 -12.01
CA ILE A 34 5.23 -1.92 -12.56
C ILE A 34 4.52 -1.08 -13.60
N THR A 35 4.35 -1.61 -14.81
CA THR A 35 3.65 -0.92 -15.89
C THR A 35 2.19 -1.38 -15.94
N ALA A 36 1.25 -0.45 -15.79
CA ALA A 36 -0.17 -0.66 -15.99
C ALA A 36 -0.54 -0.43 -17.47
N GLY A 37 -0.88 -1.51 -18.16
CA GLY A 37 -1.08 -1.57 -19.59
C GLY A 37 0.11 -2.21 -20.31
N SER A 38 -0.09 -2.57 -21.58
CA SER A 38 0.94 -3.17 -22.42
C SER A 38 0.72 -2.83 -23.89
N THR A 39 1.81 -2.79 -24.67
CA THR A 39 1.77 -2.66 -26.13
C THR A 39 1.81 -4.01 -26.85
N THR A 40 2.09 -5.10 -26.13
CA THR A 40 2.31 -6.44 -26.70
C THR A 40 1.49 -7.54 -26.05
N GLU A 41 1.02 -7.35 -24.82
CA GLU A 41 0.37 -8.39 -24.01
C GLU A 41 -1.09 -8.06 -23.70
N ASN A 42 -1.91 -9.11 -23.63
CA ASN A 42 -3.33 -9.09 -23.22
C ASN A 42 -4.15 -7.90 -23.78
N ASN A 43 -3.93 -7.54 -25.04
CA ASN A 43 -4.56 -6.37 -25.67
C ASN A 43 -4.39 -5.07 -24.85
N GLY A 44 -3.32 -4.93 -24.08
CA GLY A 44 -3.03 -3.82 -23.19
C GLY A 44 -3.74 -3.84 -21.84
N LEU A 45 -4.32 -4.96 -21.42
CA LEU A 45 -4.95 -5.17 -20.11
C LEU A 45 -4.03 -5.99 -19.20
N HIS A 46 -2.86 -5.47 -18.90
CA HIS A 46 -1.78 -6.23 -18.27
C HIS A 46 -1.00 -5.39 -17.28
N PHE A 47 -0.50 -5.99 -16.21
CA PHE A 47 0.52 -5.38 -15.36
C PHE A 47 1.86 -6.06 -15.64
N GLU A 48 2.93 -5.29 -15.85
CA GLU A 48 4.25 -5.85 -16.14
C GLU A 48 5.35 -5.25 -15.24
N PRO A 49 6.03 -6.06 -14.39
CA PRO A 49 5.73 -7.47 -14.12
C PRO A 49 4.45 -7.64 -13.30
N GLN A 50 3.87 -8.85 -13.32
CA GLN A 50 2.70 -9.20 -12.49
C GLN A 50 3.06 -9.58 -11.06
N ASN A 51 4.33 -9.90 -10.79
CA ASN A 51 4.85 -10.11 -9.45
C ASN A 51 6.17 -9.36 -9.27
N VAL A 52 6.29 -8.64 -8.16
CA VAL A 52 7.51 -7.96 -7.73
C VAL A 52 7.90 -8.48 -6.35
N VAL A 53 9.19 -8.71 -6.11
CA VAL A 53 9.72 -8.97 -4.77
C VAL A 53 10.51 -7.74 -4.33
N ALA A 54 10.12 -7.15 -3.20
CA ALA A 54 10.64 -5.89 -2.70
C ALA A 54 10.90 -5.93 -1.19
N ALA A 55 11.98 -5.31 -0.74
CA ALA A 55 12.33 -5.20 0.67
C ALA A 55 11.59 -4.04 1.34
N ILE A 56 11.43 -4.11 2.67
CA ILE A 56 10.91 -3.00 3.47
C ILE A 56 11.82 -1.77 3.26
N GLY A 57 11.21 -0.63 2.93
CA GLY A 57 11.89 0.62 2.58
C GLY A 57 12.15 0.82 1.07
N ASP A 58 11.88 -0.18 0.22
CA ASP A 58 11.85 0.01 -1.23
C ASP A 58 10.62 0.84 -1.65
N LEU A 59 10.65 1.40 -2.86
CA LEU A 59 9.50 2.05 -3.48
C LEU A 59 8.92 1.18 -4.60
N ILE A 60 7.59 1.11 -4.68
CA ILE A 60 6.87 0.56 -5.83
C ILE A 60 6.30 1.71 -6.65
N GLU A 61 6.59 1.73 -7.95
CA GLU A 61 6.18 2.76 -8.89
C GLU A 61 5.30 2.16 -9.99
N PHE A 62 4.05 2.62 -10.07
CA PHE A 62 3.13 2.25 -11.13
C PHE A 62 3.12 3.31 -12.23
N HIS A 63 3.51 2.87 -13.43
CA HIS A 63 3.57 3.68 -14.63
C HIS A 63 2.47 3.28 -15.60
N PHE A 64 1.78 4.23 -16.21
CA PHE A 64 0.57 3.96 -16.96
C PHE A 64 0.78 4.14 -18.46
N LEU A 65 0.48 3.10 -19.23
CA LEU A 65 0.40 3.12 -20.69
C LEU A 65 -1.01 3.51 -21.15
N PRO A 66 -1.25 3.69 -22.47
CA PRO A 66 -2.55 4.15 -22.95
C PRO A 66 -3.71 3.25 -22.51
N LYS A 67 -4.93 3.83 -22.59
CA LYS A 67 -6.18 3.42 -21.93
C LYS A 67 -6.29 3.96 -20.50
N ASN A 68 -7.40 3.63 -19.83
CA ASN A 68 -7.72 4.15 -18.51
C ASN A 68 -7.58 3.03 -17.46
N HIS A 69 -6.38 2.90 -16.90
CA HIS A 69 -6.06 1.88 -15.90
C HIS A 69 -6.04 2.47 -14.49
N THR A 70 -6.19 1.59 -13.50
CA THR A 70 -6.09 1.91 -12.07
C THR A 70 -5.24 0.88 -11.35
N VAL A 71 -4.83 1.23 -10.14
CA VAL A 71 -4.32 0.31 -9.14
C VAL A 71 -5.24 0.41 -7.95
N VAL A 72 -5.92 -0.69 -7.64
CA VAL A 72 -6.74 -0.85 -6.44
C VAL A 72 -6.18 -2.02 -5.66
N GLN A 73 -5.97 -1.83 -4.36
CA GLN A 73 -5.59 -2.94 -3.48
C GLN A 73 -6.77 -3.90 -3.31
N SER A 74 -6.49 -5.18 -3.43
CA SER A 74 -7.43 -6.29 -3.23
C SER A 74 -6.84 -7.32 -2.25
N SER A 75 -7.55 -8.43 -2.09
CA SER A 75 -7.05 -9.62 -1.40
C SER A 75 -6.79 -10.76 -2.39
N PHE A 76 -6.12 -11.81 -1.92
CA PHE A 76 -5.97 -13.04 -2.71
C PHE A 76 -7.33 -13.69 -3.03
N ASP A 77 -8.22 -13.75 -2.04
CA ASP A 77 -9.51 -14.42 -2.14
C ASP A 77 -10.54 -13.62 -2.98
N ALA A 78 -10.38 -12.30 -3.05
CA ALA A 78 -11.25 -11.41 -3.81
C ALA A 78 -10.44 -10.45 -4.71
N PRO A 79 -9.76 -10.98 -5.75
CA PRO A 79 -8.73 -10.23 -6.49
C PRO A 79 -9.27 -9.09 -7.33
N CYS A 80 -10.58 -9.05 -7.61
CA CYS A 80 -11.26 -8.01 -8.38
C CYS A 80 -12.21 -7.14 -7.53
N GLU A 81 -12.07 -7.19 -6.21
CA GLU A 81 -12.83 -6.37 -5.27
C GLU A 81 -11.86 -5.50 -4.46
N PRO A 82 -12.26 -4.27 -4.10
CA PRO A 82 -11.44 -3.45 -3.24
C PRO A 82 -11.28 -4.15 -1.88
N LEU A 83 -10.13 -3.98 -1.24
CA LEU A 83 -9.88 -4.50 0.10
C LEU A 83 -11.03 -4.11 1.04
N ALA A 84 -11.65 -5.12 1.67
CA ALA A 84 -12.86 -4.93 2.46
C ALA A 84 -12.63 -4.08 3.73
N ASP A 85 -11.43 -4.20 4.32
CA ASP A 85 -11.08 -3.61 5.59
C ASP A 85 -9.85 -2.69 5.47
N GLY A 86 -9.88 -1.54 6.14
CA GLY A 86 -8.76 -0.61 6.22
C GLY A 86 -8.71 0.44 5.09
N PRO A 87 -7.66 1.30 5.07
CA PRO A 87 -7.61 2.45 4.17
C PRO A 87 -7.40 2.11 2.69
N GLY A 88 -6.97 0.88 2.37
CA GLY A 88 -6.73 0.41 1.00
C GLY A 88 -5.80 1.30 0.15
N VAL A 89 -5.55 0.90 -1.09
CA VAL A 89 -4.93 1.78 -2.09
C VAL A 89 -5.91 1.93 -3.25
N PHE A 90 -6.11 3.16 -3.70
CA PHE A 90 -6.80 3.45 -4.95
C PHE A 90 -6.12 4.62 -5.66
N SER A 91 -5.57 4.37 -6.84
CA SER A 91 -4.91 5.40 -7.66
C SER A 91 -5.87 6.47 -8.21
N GLY A 92 -7.15 6.13 -8.39
CA GLY A 92 -8.06 6.88 -9.25
C GLY A 92 -7.76 6.71 -10.74
N PHE A 93 -8.70 7.17 -11.58
CA PHE A 93 -8.63 7.13 -13.04
C PHE A 93 -7.97 8.39 -13.62
N ASN A 94 -6.78 8.72 -13.13
CA ASN A 94 -6.13 10.02 -13.41
C ASN A 94 -4.99 9.93 -14.43
N PHE A 95 -4.66 8.73 -14.94
CA PHE A 95 -3.43 8.47 -15.69
C PHE A 95 -3.66 8.09 -17.15
N ALA A 96 -4.88 8.31 -17.67
CA ALA A 96 -5.18 7.98 -19.05
C ALA A 96 -4.42 8.91 -20.02
N THR A 97 -3.69 8.31 -20.96
CA THR A 97 -2.98 9.02 -22.02
C THR A 97 -3.37 8.47 -23.40
N PRO A 98 -3.45 9.29 -24.46
CA PRO A 98 -3.77 8.80 -25.80
C PRO A 98 -2.64 7.94 -26.39
N ARG A 99 -1.37 8.21 -26.02
CA ARG A 99 -0.18 7.53 -26.54
C ARG A 99 0.98 7.63 -25.54
N GLY A 100 1.88 6.66 -25.58
CA GLY A 100 3.05 6.63 -24.70
C GLY A 100 2.68 6.44 -23.24
N GLU A 101 3.64 6.70 -22.35
CA GLU A 101 3.46 6.64 -20.91
C GLU A 101 2.87 7.94 -20.36
N ALA A 102 2.02 7.84 -19.35
CA ALA A 102 1.52 9.00 -18.60
C ALA A 102 2.68 9.70 -17.85
N PRO A 103 2.63 11.04 -17.69
CA PRO A 103 3.70 11.77 -17.00
C PRO A 103 3.71 11.53 -15.49
N ASP A 104 2.55 11.20 -14.91
CA ASP A 104 2.39 10.99 -13.47
C ASP A 104 2.48 9.49 -13.12
N VAL A 105 3.05 9.22 -11.94
CA VAL A 105 3.33 7.89 -11.42
C VAL A 105 2.66 7.74 -10.06
N VAL A 106 2.13 6.56 -9.76
CA VAL A 106 1.70 6.22 -8.39
C VAL A 106 2.85 5.55 -7.67
N THR A 107 3.26 6.10 -6.54
CA THR A 107 4.37 5.57 -5.75
C THR A 107 3.93 5.28 -4.33
N PHE A 108 4.31 4.12 -3.80
CA PHE A 108 4.19 3.81 -2.37
C PHE A 108 5.45 3.14 -1.85
N ALA A 109 5.71 3.32 -0.55
CA ALA A 109 6.79 2.65 0.15
C ALA A 109 6.35 1.26 0.62
N VAL A 110 7.27 0.30 0.57
CA VAL A 110 7.07 -1.03 1.15
C VAL A 110 7.27 -0.93 2.66
N GLU A 111 6.17 -0.99 3.41
CA GLU A 111 6.19 -0.85 4.88
C GLU A 111 6.33 -2.20 5.60
N ASN A 112 5.97 -3.29 4.92
CA ASN A 112 6.05 -4.66 5.43
C ASN A 112 6.22 -5.63 4.25
N ASP A 113 6.59 -6.88 4.55
CA ASP A 113 6.86 -7.93 3.57
C ASP A 113 5.63 -8.79 3.22
N ARG A 114 4.44 -8.45 3.71
CA ARG A 114 3.21 -9.18 3.39
C ARG A 114 2.80 -8.96 1.92
N PRO A 115 2.11 -9.93 1.30
CA PRO A 115 1.60 -9.77 -0.06
C PRO A 115 0.67 -8.56 -0.20
N PHE A 116 0.92 -7.76 -1.22
CA PHE A 116 0.05 -6.66 -1.64
C PHE A 116 -0.57 -7.04 -2.98
N TRP A 117 -1.80 -7.54 -2.94
CA TRP A 117 -2.59 -7.86 -4.14
C TRP A 117 -3.22 -6.60 -4.70
N TYR A 118 -3.21 -6.47 -6.02
CA TYR A 118 -3.80 -5.32 -6.69
C TYR A 118 -4.41 -5.67 -8.04
N TYR A 119 -5.33 -4.82 -8.48
CA TYR A 119 -6.01 -4.98 -9.75
C TYR A 119 -6.38 -3.65 -10.41
N CYS A 120 -6.76 -3.73 -11.68
CA CYS A 120 -7.35 -2.62 -12.42
C CYS A 120 -8.88 -2.69 -12.32
N SER A 121 -9.47 -1.69 -11.67
CA SER A 121 -10.92 -1.55 -11.43
C SER A 121 -11.72 -1.02 -12.62
N GLN A 122 -11.10 -0.90 -13.81
CA GLN A 122 -11.81 -0.46 -15.01
C GLN A 122 -12.83 -1.51 -15.46
N THR A 123 -14.11 -1.18 -15.29
CA THR A 123 -15.23 -2.05 -15.67
C THR A 123 -15.52 -1.99 -17.17
N SER A 124 -15.19 -0.90 -17.86
CA SER A 124 -15.30 -0.86 -19.32
C SER A 124 -14.31 -1.83 -19.95
N GLY A 125 -14.80 -2.96 -20.44
CA GLY A 125 -13.98 -4.02 -21.01
C GLY A 125 -13.43 -5.00 -19.97
N ASP A 126 -13.93 -4.98 -18.73
CA ASP A 126 -13.70 -5.97 -17.67
C ASP A 126 -12.21 -6.25 -17.40
N HIS A 127 -11.43 -5.20 -17.12
CA HIS A 127 -9.96 -5.29 -17.07
C HIS A 127 -9.49 -6.38 -16.10
N CYS A 128 -9.99 -6.37 -14.86
CA CYS A 128 -9.61 -7.36 -13.86
C CYS A 128 -10.04 -8.77 -14.22
N GLN A 129 -11.30 -8.94 -14.64
CA GLN A 129 -11.86 -10.25 -15.01
C GLN A 129 -11.17 -10.83 -16.25
N LYS A 130 -10.47 -10.00 -17.03
CA LYS A 130 -9.59 -10.41 -18.13
C LYS A 130 -8.13 -10.61 -17.73
N GLY A 131 -7.83 -10.63 -16.43
CA GLY A 131 -6.50 -10.97 -15.89
C GLY A 131 -5.61 -9.76 -15.57
N MET A 132 -6.14 -8.53 -15.58
CA MET A 132 -5.37 -7.35 -15.18
C MET A 132 -5.30 -7.21 -13.65
N SER A 133 -4.52 -8.10 -13.05
CA SER A 133 -4.17 -8.14 -11.63
C SER A 133 -2.69 -8.50 -11.44
N GLY A 134 -2.16 -8.20 -10.26
CA GLY A 134 -0.79 -8.53 -9.87
C GLY A 134 -0.61 -8.52 -8.37
N VAL A 135 0.64 -8.73 -7.95
CA VAL A 135 1.01 -8.84 -6.53
C VAL A 135 2.42 -8.32 -6.29
N VAL A 136 2.62 -7.64 -5.17
CA VAL A 136 3.96 -7.41 -4.61
C VAL A 136 4.16 -8.38 -3.46
N ASN A 137 5.34 -8.98 -3.35
CA ASN A 137 5.72 -9.94 -2.32
C ASN A 137 4.75 -11.12 -2.21
N GLN A 138 4.44 -11.77 -3.34
CA GLN A 138 3.66 -13.01 -3.32
C GLN A 138 4.28 -14.05 -2.39
N ASP A 139 3.46 -14.64 -1.52
CA ASP A 139 3.87 -15.79 -0.71
C ASP A 139 3.78 -17.07 -1.55
N PHE A 140 4.91 -17.75 -1.71
CA PHE A 140 5.02 -19.03 -2.43
C PHE A 140 5.03 -20.23 -1.48
N GLY A 141 4.97 -20.00 -0.16
CA GLY A 141 4.89 -21.04 0.86
C GLY A 141 3.45 -21.49 1.05
N GLY A 142 3.09 -22.64 0.47
CA GLY A 142 1.78 -23.29 0.66
C GLY A 142 1.56 -23.86 2.07
N GLY A 143 1.80 -23.09 3.12
CA GLY A 143 1.48 -23.43 4.52
C GLY A 143 0.30 -22.60 5.01
N GLU A 144 -0.68 -23.27 5.60
CA GLU A 144 -1.85 -22.68 6.29
C GLU A 144 -1.50 -21.41 7.08
N GLY A 145 -1.85 -20.24 6.53
CA GLY A 145 -1.62 -18.96 7.19
C GLY A 145 -1.80 -17.70 6.32
N GLY A 146 -1.77 -17.79 4.99
CA GLY A 146 -1.77 -16.65 4.06
C GLY A 146 -3.07 -15.84 3.90
N GLY A 147 -4.04 -16.01 4.80
CA GLY A 147 -5.21 -15.15 4.94
C GLY A 147 -5.06 -14.22 6.15
N GLN A 148 -4.03 -13.37 6.14
CA GLN A 148 -3.81 -12.36 7.19
C GLN A 148 -3.87 -10.94 6.61
N ASP A 149 -4.96 -10.65 5.93
CA ASP A 149 -5.37 -9.30 5.58
C ASP A 149 -6.50 -8.76 6.47
N ALA A 150 -7.12 -9.56 7.37
CA ALA A 150 -8.20 -9.04 8.23
C ALA A 150 -8.47 -9.72 9.59
N ARG A 151 -7.53 -10.44 10.22
CA ARG A 151 -7.74 -10.98 11.59
C ARG A 151 -6.61 -10.67 12.57
N GLY A 152 -6.69 -9.48 13.16
CA GLY A 152 -6.33 -9.27 14.56
C GLY A 152 -4.87 -8.95 14.87
N VAL A 153 -4.45 -7.69 14.65
CA VAL A 153 -3.55 -7.03 15.61
C VAL A 153 -4.45 -6.32 16.63
N GLN A 154 -4.88 -7.06 17.65
CA GLN A 154 -5.31 -6.48 18.91
C GLN A 154 -4.44 -7.05 20.02
N GLY A 155 -3.62 -6.18 20.60
CA GLY A 155 -3.33 -6.17 22.03
C GLY A 155 -2.21 -7.07 22.52
N GLU A 156 -1.08 -6.44 22.84
CA GLU A 156 -0.27 -6.83 23.98
C GLU A 156 -1.14 -6.78 25.27
N GLY A 157 -1.02 -7.83 26.10
CA GLY A 157 -1.67 -7.96 27.41
C GLY A 157 -1.27 -9.27 28.09
#